data_AF-A0A2T0KQA4-F1
#
_entry.id   AF-A0A2T0KQA4-F1
#
_cell.length_a   1.000
_cell.length_b   1.000
_cell.length_c   1.000
_cell.angle_alpha   90.00
_cell.angle_beta   90.00
_cell.angle_gamma   90.00
#
_symmetry.space_group_name_H-M   'P 1'
#
loop_
_entity.id
_entity.type
_entity.pdbx_description
1 polymer ?
#
loop_
_entity_poly.entity_id
_entity_poly.type
_entity_poly.pdbx_seq_one_letter_code
_entity_poly.pdbx_strand_id
1 'polypeptide(L)'
;MEGHRPVNCHAIGSPIIDTDPRILDCAGLRGYARVVSVPATPRRMTPHPAAHPPGRSPHTRRLPRRARPLGRRLLRWATTLGRRLLRWATTLGRRSHARRNPRRVKSLMALLLVVAVAGTAACTDLDQANAAGAADEGLISQTADRVAAADGLSWTATYRLAGGEAARVARAQKPSRIAYTFPSGLVIITPDTVTRCARATEKMDCTDGDRRDGEEGPPASTGLVAPAAILDMLESAAIDPDLAVTPRETTIAGRHASCLKLTGVDQSAASNFEVCVTVEGTVAAFAGMVAGSPVEMTLTDYRTGIDETDFTVPSKTAPDRGTTGPGTPDHGTPGPGTPGPSHTSPRSAGPTPSR
;
A
#
# COMPACT_ATOMS: atom_id res chain seq x y z
N MET A 1 54.85 -24.94 -14.71
CA MET A 1 54.64 -26.02 -13.74
C MET A 1 54.54 -25.36 -12.38
N GLU A 2 53.33 -25.17 -11.88
CA GLU A 2 53.06 -24.81 -10.49
C GLU A 2 51.76 -25.51 -10.11
N GLY A 3 51.86 -26.38 -9.11
CA GLY A 3 50.84 -27.35 -8.74
C GLY A 3 49.90 -26.81 -7.67
N HIS A 4 48.60 -26.94 -7.92
CA HIS A 4 47.59 -26.75 -6.89
C HIS A 4 47.48 -27.99 -6.00
N ARG A 5 47.65 -27.79 -4.69
CA ARG A 5 47.34 -28.80 -3.66
C ARG A 5 45.82 -28.83 -3.42
N PRO A 6 45.20 -30.01 -3.25
CA PRO A 6 43.80 -30.12 -2.85
C PRO A 6 43.63 -29.86 -1.34
N VAL A 7 42.59 -29.12 -1.00
CA VAL A 7 42.14 -28.92 0.38
C VAL A 7 41.17 -30.04 0.74
N ASN A 8 41.53 -30.83 1.75
CA ASN A 8 40.70 -31.88 2.34
C ASN A 8 39.66 -31.24 3.27
N CYS A 9 38.37 -31.42 2.98
CA CYS A 9 37.29 -31.09 3.91
C CYS A 9 36.85 -32.35 4.64
N HIS A 10 37.15 -32.41 5.94
CA HIS A 10 36.68 -33.41 6.88
C HIS A 10 35.18 -33.22 7.13
N ALA A 11 34.39 -34.27 6.92
CA ALA A 11 32.99 -34.31 7.36
C ALA A 11 32.93 -34.65 8.85
N ILE A 12 32.24 -33.81 9.63
CA ILE A 12 31.77 -34.12 10.99
C ILE A 12 30.25 -34.14 10.92
N GLY A 13 29.66 -35.34 11.07
CA GLY A 13 28.24 -35.52 11.39
C GLY A 13 27.99 -35.25 12.88
N SER A 14 26.77 -35.08 13.41
CA SER A 14 25.42 -35.38 12.92
C SER A 14 24.42 -34.46 13.72
N PRO A 15 23.12 -34.79 13.93
CA PRO A 15 22.02 -33.97 13.44
C PRO A 15 21.18 -33.32 14.56
N ILE A 16 20.75 -32.07 14.38
CA ILE A 16 19.59 -31.53 15.10
C ILE A 16 18.72 -30.78 14.10
N ILE A 17 17.44 -31.12 14.16
CA ILE A 17 16.34 -30.64 13.32
C ILE A 17 16.27 -29.12 13.43
N ASP A 18 16.52 -28.41 12.33
CA ASP A 18 16.09 -27.03 12.19
C ASP A 18 15.66 -26.77 10.74
N THR A 19 14.39 -26.45 10.59
CA THR A 19 13.75 -26.07 9.33
C THR A 19 13.89 -24.56 9.16
N ASP A 20 14.95 -24.13 8.49
CA ASP A 20 15.03 -22.80 7.89
C ASP A 20 15.82 -22.86 6.57
N PRO A 21 15.28 -22.34 5.44
CA PRO A 21 15.95 -22.44 4.15
C PRO A 21 17.05 -21.38 4.05
N ARG A 22 18.29 -21.77 4.35
CA ARG A 22 19.46 -20.99 3.93
C ARG A 22 19.74 -21.21 2.46
N ILE A 23 19.70 -20.10 1.74
CA ILE A 23 20.13 -19.88 0.36
C ILE A 23 21.52 -20.48 0.18
N LEU A 24 21.60 -21.56 -0.61
CA LEU A 24 22.85 -22.04 -1.20
C LEU A 24 22.97 -21.39 -2.58
N ASP A 25 23.90 -20.44 -2.67
CA ASP A 25 24.44 -19.96 -3.94
C ASP A 25 25.33 -21.07 -4.51
N CYS A 26 24.78 -21.84 -5.44
CA CYS A 26 25.54 -22.70 -6.32
C CYS A 26 25.22 -22.30 -7.76
N ALA A 27 26.20 -21.64 -8.38
CA ALA A 27 26.20 -21.33 -9.79
C ALA A 27 26.10 -22.63 -10.61
N GLY A 28 25.11 -22.66 -11.52
CA GLY A 28 25.10 -23.53 -12.68
C GLY A 28 24.42 -24.88 -12.48
N LEU A 29 23.08 -24.90 -12.59
CA LEU A 29 22.32 -25.96 -13.27
C LEU A 29 20.85 -25.52 -13.41
N ARG A 30 20.44 -25.23 -14.65
CA ARG A 30 19.05 -24.98 -15.02
C ARG A 30 18.29 -26.31 -14.98
N GLY A 31 17.54 -26.55 -13.91
CA GLY A 31 16.57 -27.64 -13.80
C GLY A 31 15.23 -27.11 -13.31
N TYR A 32 14.20 -27.16 -14.15
CA TYR A 32 12.84 -26.80 -13.78
C TYR A 32 12.25 -27.87 -12.85
N ALA A 33 12.08 -27.57 -11.57
CA ALA A 33 11.28 -28.37 -10.67
C ALA A 33 9.79 -27.98 -10.81
N ARG A 34 8.97 -28.93 -11.24
CA ARG A 34 7.51 -28.77 -11.37
C ARG A 34 6.88 -29.20 -10.05
N VAL A 35 6.43 -28.23 -9.24
CA VAL A 35 5.64 -28.51 -8.03
C VAL A 35 4.24 -28.93 -8.47
N VAL A 36 3.87 -30.18 -8.20
CA VAL A 36 2.53 -30.72 -8.44
C VAL A 36 1.72 -30.54 -7.15
N SER A 37 0.77 -29.62 -7.16
CA SER A 37 -0.16 -29.42 -6.04
C SER A 37 -1.16 -30.58 -5.98
N VAL A 38 -1.19 -31.29 -4.86
CA VAL A 38 -2.19 -32.32 -4.56
C VAL A 38 -3.49 -31.62 -4.11
N PRO A 39 -4.65 -31.89 -4.72
CA PRO A 39 -5.91 -31.30 -4.29
C PRO A 39 -6.34 -31.90 -2.94
N ALA A 40 -6.58 -31.03 -1.96
CA ALA A 40 -7.16 -31.41 -0.67
C ALA A 40 -8.62 -31.89 -0.86
N THR A 41 -8.92 -33.07 -0.34
CA THR A 41 -10.26 -33.65 -0.28
C THR A 41 -11.17 -32.83 0.64
N PRO A 42 -12.39 -32.47 0.24
CA PRO A 42 -13.30 -31.70 1.09
C PRO A 42 -13.80 -32.57 2.25
N ARG A 43 -13.52 -32.13 3.49
CA ARG A 43 -14.14 -32.69 4.69
C ARG A 43 -15.62 -32.32 4.74
N ARG A 44 -16.45 -33.34 4.86
CA ARG A 44 -17.91 -33.29 5.02
C ARG A 44 -18.24 -32.71 6.40
N MET A 45 -18.70 -31.46 6.47
CA MET A 45 -19.28 -30.89 7.69
C MET A 45 -20.67 -31.50 7.92
N THR A 46 -20.85 -32.16 9.06
CA THR A 46 -22.14 -32.59 9.58
C THR A 46 -22.92 -31.38 10.13
N PRO A 47 -24.24 -31.27 9.89
CA PRO A 47 -25.05 -30.18 10.42
C PRO A 47 -25.25 -30.34 11.93
N HIS A 48 -24.97 -29.28 12.70
CA HIS A 48 -25.38 -29.17 14.10
C HIS A 48 -26.83 -28.68 14.17
N PRO A 49 -27.68 -29.26 15.04
CA PRO A 49 -29.08 -28.86 15.18
C PRO A 49 -29.21 -27.52 15.90
N ALA A 50 -30.07 -26.65 15.36
CA ALA A 50 -30.37 -25.32 15.89
C ALA A 50 -31.30 -25.40 17.11
N ALA A 51 -30.87 -24.82 18.22
CA ALA A 51 -31.70 -24.55 19.39
C ALA A 51 -32.64 -23.36 19.12
N HIS A 52 -33.92 -23.55 19.45
CA HIS A 52 -34.96 -22.53 19.40
C HIS A 52 -34.84 -21.52 20.56
N PRO A 53 -35.15 -20.23 20.32
CA PRO A 53 -35.69 -19.36 21.36
C PRO A 53 -37.18 -19.06 21.15
N PRO A 54 -38.02 -19.07 22.20
CA PRO A 54 -39.37 -18.54 22.16
C PRO A 54 -39.39 -17.06 22.54
N GLY A 55 -40.32 -16.29 21.97
CA GLY A 55 -40.63 -14.95 22.47
C GLY A 55 -41.15 -13.98 21.41
N ARG A 56 -42.41 -14.15 21.01
CA ARG A 56 -43.17 -13.14 20.24
C ARG A 56 -43.63 -12.02 21.17
N SER A 57 -43.48 -10.77 20.73
CA SER A 57 -44.46 -9.71 21.00
C SER A 57 -44.57 -8.76 19.80
N PRO A 58 -45.76 -8.21 19.51
CA PRO A 58 -46.04 -7.57 18.24
C PRO A 58 -46.14 -6.05 18.38
N HIS A 59 -45.29 -5.30 17.67
CA HIS A 59 -45.68 -3.96 17.24
C HIS A 59 -45.16 -3.66 15.83
N THR A 60 -46.13 -3.56 14.93
CA THR A 60 -46.02 -3.17 13.53
C THR A 60 -45.64 -1.70 13.37
N ARG A 61 -44.53 -1.42 12.68
CA ARG A 61 -44.39 -0.21 11.85
C ARG A 61 -43.80 -0.61 10.50
N ARG A 62 -44.63 -0.47 9.46
CA ARG A 62 -44.26 -0.63 8.05
C ARG A 62 -43.40 0.57 7.65
N LEU A 63 -42.21 0.31 7.10
CA LEU A 63 -41.45 1.25 6.28
C LEU A 63 -41.07 0.57 4.96
N PRO A 64 -41.03 1.32 3.84
CA PRO A 64 -40.95 0.76 2.50
C PRO A 64 -39.54 0.24 2.16
N ARG A 65 -39.50 -1.02 1.71
CA ARG A 65 -38.35 -1.69 1.08
C ARG A 65 -38.08 -1.11 -0.31
N ARG A 66 -36.87 -0.58 -0.54
CA ARG A 66 -36.15 -0.67 -1.82
C ARG A 66 -34.65 -0.51 -1.59
N ALA A 67 -33.95 -1.64 -1.47
CA ALA A 67 -32.51 -1.72 -1.74
C ALA A 67 -32.24 -3.08 -2.39
N ARG A 68 -31.80 -3.05 -3.65
CA ARG A 68 -31.44 -4.22 -4.45
C ARG A 68 -30.02 -4.67 -4.05
N PRO A 69 -29.73 -5.97 -3.92
CA PRO A 69 -28.37 -6.42 -3.60
C PRO A 69 -27.48 -6.40 -4.85
N LEU A 70 -26.45 -5.54 -4.84
CA LEU A 70 -25.37 -5.47 -5.83
C LEU A 70 -24.32 -6.58 -5.67
N GLY A 71 -24.51 -7.55 -4.77
CA GLY A 71 -23.52 -8.58 -4.43
C GLY A 71 -23.44 -9.82 -5.34
N ARG A 72 -24.12 -9.87 -6.49
CA ARG A 72 -24.16 -11.08 -7.35
C ARG A 72 -23.48 -10.96 -8.71
N ARG A 73 -22.95 -9.78 -9.08
CA ARG A 73 -22.29 -9.59 -10.39
C ARG A 73 -20.78 -9.86 -10.38
N LEU A 74 -20.08 -9.66 -9.26
CA LEU A 74 -18.63 -9.83 -9.21
C LEU A 74 -18.19 -11.31 -9.19
N LEU A 75 -18.95 -12.21 -8.56
CA LEU A 75 -18.63 -13.66 -8.59
C LEU A 75 -18.85 -14.35 -9.96
N ARG A 76 -19.54 -13.71 -10.92
CA ARG A 76 -19.69 -14.27 -12.28
C ARG A 76 -18.56 -13.86 -13.24
N TRP A 77 -17.80 -12.80 -12.94
CA TRP A 77 -16.73 -12.35 -13.82
C TRP A 77 -15.44 -13.19 -13.68
N ALA A 78 -15.08 -13.59 -12.45
CA ALA A 78 -13.89 -14.40 -12.18
C ALA A 78 -13.91 -15.79 -12.85
N THR A 79 -15.09 -16.35 -13.14
CA THR A 79 -15.19 -17.69 -13.78
C THR A 79 -15.27 -17.64 -15.31
N THR A 80 -15.48 -16.46 -15.91
CA THR A 80 -15.68 -16.33 -17.36
C THR A 80 -14.38 -16.03 -18.11
N LEU A 81 -13.45 -15.29 -17.49
CA LEU A 81 -12.13 -14.97 -18.06
C LEU A 81 -11.18 -16.19 -18.11
N GLY A 82 -11.15 -17.01 -17.04
CA GLY A 82 -10.34 -18.24 -17.01
C GLY A 82 -10.73 -19.29 -18.08
N ARG A 83 -12.01 -19.32 -18.51
CA ARG A 83 -12.47 -20.26 -19.54
C ARG A 83 -12.20 -19.81 -20.99
N ARG A 84 -11.94 -18.51 -21.23
CA ARG A 84 -11.59 -18.01 -22.57
C ARG A 84 -10.09 -18.19 -22.86
N LEU A 85 -9.23 -18.01 -21.87
CA LEU A 85 -7.77 -18.20 -22.03
C LEU A 85 -7.40 -19.69 -22.24
N LEU A 86 -8.09 -20.64 -21.59
CA LEU A 86 -7.85 -22.08 -21.83
C LEU A 86 -8.31 -22.58 -23.21
N ARG A 87 -9.27 -21.91 -23.87
CA ARG A 87 -9.70 -22.29 -25.23
C ARG A 87 -8.75 -21.79 -26.30
N TRP A 88 -8.15 -20.63 -26.14
CA TRP A 88 -7.20 -20.11 -27.12
C TRP A 88 -5.92 -20.95 -27.22
N ALA A 89 -5.40 -21.44 -26.09
CA ALA A 89 -4.19 -22.27 -26.04
C ALA A 89 -4.34 -23.66 -26.72
N THR A 90 -5.57 -24.16 -26.91
CA THR A 90 -5.79 -25.48 -27.52
C THR A 90 -6.08 -25.44 -29.02
N THR A 91 -6.41 -24.27 -29.58
CA THR A 91 -6.70 -24.12 -31.02
C THR A 91 -5.46 -23.88 -31.90
N LEU A 92 -4.34 -23.41 -31.34
CA LEU A 92 -3.12 -23.12 -32.12
C LEU A 92 -2.18 -24.32 -32.29
N GLY A 93 -2.41 -25.43 -31.57
CA GLY A 93 -1.54 -26.62 -31.63
C GLY A 93 -1.94 -27.71 -32.64
N ARG A 94 -2.99 -27.50 -33.47
CA ARG A 94 -3.63 -28.61 -34.21
C ARG A 94 -3.80 -28.44 -35.71
N ARG A 95 -2.92 -27.69 -36.39
CA ARG A 95 -2.92 -27.59 -37.87
C ARG A 95 -1.52 -27.61 -38.52
N SER A 96 -0.63 -28.50 -38.07
CA SER A 96 0.72 -28.58 -38.64
C SER A 96 1.22 -29.98 -39.00
N HIS A 97 0.35 -30.97 -39.18
CA HIS A 97 0.78 -32.27 -39.73
C HIS A 97 -0.32 -32.93 -40.55
N ALA A 98 -0.28 -32.80 -41.89
CA ALA A 98 -0.57 -33.90 -42.82
C ALA A 98 -0.37 -33.49 -44.30
N ARG A 99 0.59 -34.16 -44.94
CA ARG A 99 0.73 -34.46 -46.38
C ARG A 99 1.07 -33.31 -47.34
N ARG A 100 2.37 -33.02 -47.45
CA ARG A 100 2.98 -32.46 -48.68
C ARG A 100 3.29 -33.58 -49.67
N ASN A 101 2.76 -33.44 -50.89
CA ASN A 101 3.06 -34.28 -52.05
C ASN A 101 4.16 -33.59 -52.89
N PRO A 102 5.39 -34.14 -53.03
CA PRO A 102 6.57 -33.38 -53.45
C PRO A 102 6.76 -33.19 -54.97
N ARG A 103 5.75 -33.35 -55.83
CA ARG A 103 5.99 -33.39 -57.30
C ARG A 103 5.27 -32.38 -58.19
N ARG A 104 4.53 -31.39 -57.66
CA ARG A 104 3.84 -30.38 -58.51
C ARG A 104 3.89 -28.95 -57.98
N VAL A 105 5.06 -28.46 -57.60
CA VAL A 105 5.25 -27.04 -57.21
C VAL A 105 6.54 -26.50 -57.81
N LYS A 106 6.59 -26.35 -59.15
CA LYS A 106 7.70 -25.65 -59.82
C LYS A 106 7.28 -24.58 -60.84
N SER A 107 5.98 -24.35 -61.08
CA SER A 107 5.54 -23.36 -62.08
C SER A 107 4.47 -22.37 -61.61
N LEU A 108 4.33 -22.14 -60.31
CA LEU A 108 3.45 -21.10 -59.74
C LEU A 108 4.18 -20.19 -58.74
N MET A 109 5.51 -20.15 -58.80
CA MET A 109 6.39 -19.47 -57.82
C MET A 109 7.14 -18.27 -58.44
N ALA A 110 6.71 -17.78 -59.61
CA ALA A 110 7.34 -16.64 -60.28
C ALA A 110 6.42 -15.42 -60.43
N LEU A 111 5.09 -15.59 -60.41
CA LEU A 111 4.15 -14.46 -60.57
C LEU A 111 3.63 -13.88 -59.24
N LEU A 112 3.81 -14.59 -58.12
CA LEU A 112 3.39 -14.14 -56.78
C LEU A 112 4.46 -13.32 -56.04
N LEU A 113 5.67 -13.20 -56.59
CA LEU A 113 6.79 -12.52 -55.92
C LEU A 113 6.79 -10.99 -56.11
N VAL A 114 6.09 -10.47 -57.12
CA VAL A 114 6.09 -9.02 -57.43
C VAL A 114 4.96 -8.26 -56.72
N VAL A 115 3.85 -8.91 -56.39
CA VAL A 115 2.73 -8.28 -55.64
C VAL A 115 2.96 -8.29 -54.12
N ALA A 116 3.89 -9.11 -53.61
CA ALA A 116 4.16 -9.24 -52.17
C ALA A 116 5.04 -8.11 -51.58
N VAL A 117 5.67 -7.28 -52.40
CA VAL A 117 6.65 -6.26 -51.93
C VAL A 117 6.02 -4.86 -51.78
N ALA A 118 4.81 -4.62 -52.31
CA ALA A 118 4.16 -3.30 -52.23
C ALA A 118 3.20 -3.12 -51.04
N GLY A 119 3.05 -4.13 -50.16
CA GLY A 119 2.06 -4.13 -49.07
C GLY A 119 2.60 -3.91 -47.65
N THR A 120 3.92 -3.76 -47.45
CA THR A 120 4.51 -3.76 -46.09
C THR A 120 4.66 -2.39 -45.45
N ALA A 121 4.23 -1.30 -46.12
CA ALA A 121 4.36 0.06 -45.60
C ALA A 121 3.14 0.55 -44.77
N ALA A 122 2.12 -0.29 -44.53
CA ALA A 122 0.87 0.13 -43.88
C ALA A 122 0.54 -0.59 -42.55
N CYS A 123 1.46 -1.37 -41.97
CA CYS A 123 1.22 -2.10 -40.72
C CYS A 123 2.14 -1.70 -39.55
N THR A 124 3.01 -0.70 -39.70
CA THR A 124 3.95 -0.30 -38.64
C THR A 124 3.34 0.66 -37.61
N ASP A 125 2.21 1.32 -37.91
CA ASP A 125 1.56 2.24 -36.96
C ASP A 125 0.74 1.54 -35.86
N LEU A 126 0.33 0.28 -36.04
CA LEU A 126 -0.43 -0.43 -35.01
C LEU A 126 0.43 -0.93 -33.84
N ASP A 127 1.73 -1.11 -34.04
CA ASP A 127 2.63 -1.61 -33.00
C ASP A 127 3.06 -0.49 -32.05
N GLN A 128 3.20 0.74 -32.57
CA GLN A 128 3.60 1.90 -31.78
C GLN A 128 2.49 2.40 -30.83
N ALA A 129 1.21 2.26 -31.22
CA ALA A 129 0.09 2.57 -30.34
C ALA A 129 -0.10 1.55 -29.20
N ASN A 130 0.28 0.29 -29.41
CA ASN A 130 0.19 -0.75 -28.37
C ASN A 130 1.40 -0.78 -27.42
N ALA A 131 2.57 -0.32 -27.87
CA ALA A 131 3.77 -0.29 -27.06
C ALA A 131 3.69 0.71 -25.89
N ALA A 132 2.93 1.81 -26.04
CA ALA A 132 2.76 2.81 -24.98
C ALA A 132 1.98 2.25 -23.78
N GLY A 133 0.84 1.58 -24.01
CA GLY A 133 0.00 1.06 -22.92
C GLY A 133 0.66 -0.03 -22.08
N ALA A 134 1.47 -0.90 -22.70
CA ALA A 134 2.19 -1.96 -21.96
C ALA A 134 3.31 -1.40 -21.06
N ALA A 135 3.89 -0.26 -21.41
CA ALA A 135 4.90 0.40 -20.57
C ALA A 135 4.27 1.03 -19.32
N ASP A 136 3.07 1.59 -19.45
CA ASP A 136 2.36 2.28 -18.37
C ASP A 136 1.91 1.30 -17.26
N GLU A 137 1.38 0.12 -17.62
CA GLU A 137 1.05 -0.94 -16.65
C GLU A 137 2.28 -1.35 -15.82
N GLY A 138 3.43 -1.48 -16.48
CA GLY A 138 4.70 -1.82 -15.83
C GLY A 138 5.16 -0.77 -14.82
N LEU A 139 4.98 0.52 -15.13
CA LEU A 139 5.32 1.62 -14.22
C LEU A 139 4.41 1.64 -12.98
N ILE A 140 3.10 1.43 -13.17
CA ILE A 140 2.12 1.38 -12.09
C ILE A 140 2.42 0.20 -11.16
N SER A 141 2.61 -1.00 -11.73
CA SER A 141 2.96 -2.20 -10.96
C SER A 141 4.25 -2.01 -10.17
N GLN A 142 5.30 -1.47 -10.79
CA GLN A 142 6.56 -1.20 -10.11
C GLN A 142 6.40 -0.21 -8.95
N THR A 143 5.56 0.83 -9.13
CA THR A 143 5.28 1.82 -8.09
C THR A 143 4.50 1.18 -6.95
N ALA A 144 3.48 0.37 -7.25
CA ALA A 144 2.71 -0.38 -6.26
C ALA A 144 3.58 -1.34 -5.45
N ASP A 145 4.44 -2.12 -6.12
CA ASP A 145 5.40 -3.02 -5.46
C ASP A 145 6.33 -2.25 -4.50
N ARG A 146 6.77 -1.05 -4.91
CA ARG A 146 7.63 -0.22 -4.07
C ARG A 146 6.89 0.31 -2.84
N VAL A 147 5.64 0.76 -3.00
CA VAL A 147 4.80 1.19 -1.86
C VAL A 147 4.56 0.01 -0.90
N ALA A 148 4.24 -1.17 -1.42
CA ALA A 148 4.02 -2.37 -0.63
C ALA A 148 5.28 -2.84 0.12
N ALA A 149 6.47 -2.68 -0.48
CA ALA A 149 7.74 -3.03 0.16
C ALA A 149 8.00 -2.24 1.47
N ALA A 150 7.46 -1.03 1.60
CA ALA A 150 7.59 -0.22 2.82
C ALA A 150 6.87 -0.81 4.05
N ASP A 151 5.93 -1.74 3.85
CA ASP A 151 5.28 -2.46 4.95
C ASP A 151 6.25 -3.39 5.68
N GLY A 152 7.30 -3.84 4.98
CA GLY A 152 8.40 -4.63 5.53
C GLY A 152 9.51 -3.79 6.17
N LEU A 153 9.27 -2.51 6.49
CA LEU A 153 10.24 -1.58 7.08
C LEU A 153 9.71 -0.93 8.36
N SER A 154 10.61 -0.61 9.30
CA SER A 154 10.29 0.22 10.48
C SER A 154 10.84 1.63 10.27
N TRP A 155 9.97 2.62 10.24
CA TRP A 155 10.33 3.99 9.84
C TRP A 155 9.38 5.02 10.43
N THR A 156 9.82 6.28 10.42
CA THR A 156 9.02 7.45 10.75
C THR A 156 9.14 8.47 9.62
N ALA A 157 8.01 9.01 9.18
CA ALA A 157 7.94 10.06 8.18
C ALA A 157 7.08 11.23 8.68
N THR A 158 7.53 12.45 8.43
CA THR A 158 6.76 13.67 8.67
C THR A 158 6.37 14.28 7.34
N TYR A 159 5.14 14.74 7.24
CA TYR A 159 4.53 15.31 6.05
C TYR A 159 4.04 16.71 6.33
N ARG A 160 4.16 17.59 5.34
CA ARG A 160 3.41 18.83 5.26
C ARG A 160 2.13 18.57 4.47
N LEU A 161 1.00 18.92 5.06
CA LEU A 161 -0.33 18.81 4.47
C LEU A 161 -0.71 20.07 3.71
N ALA A 162 -1.81 20.00 2.95
CA ALA A 162 -2.52 21.18 2.48
C ALA A 162 -2.78 22.15 3.65
N GLY A 163 -2.49 23.44 3.44
CA GLY A 163 -2.58 24.46 4.50
C GLY A 163 -1.32 24.59 5.37
N GLY A 164 -0.28 23.77 5.14
CA GLY A 164 1.02 23.90 5.80
C GLY A 164 1.12 23.20 7.15
N GLU A 165 0.05 22.55 7.61
CA GLU A 165 0.06 21.77 8.85
C GLU A 165 0.94 20.52 8.71
N ALA A 166 1.41 19.99 9.85
CA ALA A 166 2.24 18.81 9.88
C ALA A 166 1.45 17.55 10.28
N ALA A 167 1.74 16.45 9.60
CA ALA A 167 1.32 15.11 9.99
C ALA A 167 2.52 14.19 10.09
N ARG A 168 2.38 13.11 10.85
CA ARG A 168 3.45 12.14 11.08
C ARG A 168 2.91 10.72 10.97
N VAL A 169 3.69 9.86 10.34
CA VAL A 169 3.41 8.43 10.22
C VAL A 169 4.58 7.66 10.79
N ALA A 170 4.32 6.78 11.75
CA ALA A 170 5.30 5.88 12.33
C ALA A 170 4.85 4.43 12.10
N ARG A 171 5.71 3.59 11.52
CA ARG A 171 5.45 2.18 11.27
C ARG A 171 6.49 1.33 11.97
N ALA A 172 6.03 0.33 12.71
CA ALA A 172 6.86 -0.71 13.34
C ALA A 172 6.48 -2.08 12.79
N GLN A 173 7.46 -2.96 12.60
CA GLN A 173 7.22 -4.35 12.17
C GLN A 173 7.06 -5.33 13.34
N LYS A 174 7.71 -5.07 14.47
CA LYS A 174 7.80 -6.01 15.59
C LYS A 174 7.51 -5.29 16.91
N PRO A 175 6.26 -5.35 17.43
CA PRO A 175 5.06 -5.88 16.77
C PRO A 175 4.63 -5.02 15.58
N SER A 176 3.81 -5.58 14.67
CA SER A 176 3.29 -4.83 13.52
C SER A 176 2.28 -3.79 13.98
N ARG A 177 2.60 -2.51 13.80
CA ARG A 177 1.71 -1.39 14.16
C ARG A 177 2.06 -0.16 13.35
N ILE A 178 1.06 0.69 13.11
CA ILE A 178 1.21 1.97 12.43
C ILE A 178 0.45 3.06 13.19
N ALA A 179 1.06 4.22 13.34
CA ALA A 179 0.46 5.39 13.97
C ALA A 179 0.44 6.56 12.98
N TYR A 180 -0.70 7.22 12.88
CA TYR A 180 -0.92 8.43 12.08
C TYR A 180 -1.27 9.56 13.04
N THR A 181 -0.39 10.54 13.18
CA THR A 181 -0.66 11.76 13.96
C THR A 181 -0.92 12.91 12.99
N PHE A 182 -2.00 13.66 13.20
CA PHE A 182 -2.38 14.79 12.34
C PHE A 182 -3.06 15.88 13.19
N PRO A 183 -3.28 17.09 12.66
CA PRO A 183 -3.73 18.25 13.44
C PRO A 183 -5.06 18.02 14.17
N SER A 184 -5.98 17.28 13.56
CA SER A 184 -7.28 16.96 14.15
C SER A 184 -7.29 15.71 15.03
N GLY A 185 -6.21 14.93 15.12
CA GLY A 185 -6.26 13.66 15.85
C GLY A 185 -5.07 12.71 15.69
N LEU A 186 -5.32 11.47 16.11
CA LEU A 186 -4.37 10.36 16.09
C LEU A 186 -5.12 9.08 15.71
N VAL A 187 -4.52 8.24 14.89
CA VAL A 187 -5.00 6.88 14.62
C VAL A 187 -3.86 5.92 14.84
N ILE A 188 -4.00 4.98 15.78
CA ILE A 188 -3.05 3.88 16.00
C ILE A 188 -3.72 2.59 15.56
N ILE A 189 -3.00 1.81 14.78
CA ILE A 189 -3.47 0.56 14.21
C ILE A 189 -2.50 -0.53 14.63
N THR A 190 -3.02 -1.54 15.30
CA THR A 190 -2.32 -2.77 15.70
C THR A 190 -2.93 -3.96 14.95
N PRO A 191 -2.42 -5.21 15.14
CA PRO A 191 -3.03 -6.37 14.52
C PRO A 191 -4.46 -6.61 15.02
N ASP A 192 -4.73 -6.26 16.27
CA ASP A 192 -5.98 -6.60 16.96
C ASP A 192 -6.96 -5.43 17.04
N THR A 193 -6.45 -4.19 17.11
CA THR A 193 -7.27 -3.00 17.43
C THR A 193 -6.92 -1.79 16.58
N VAL A 194 -7.91 -0.92 16.39
CA VAL A 194 -7.74 0.43 15.85
C VAL A 194 -8.18 1.44 16.91
N THR A 195 -7.25 2.23 17.41
CA THR A 195 -7.53 3.35 18.32
C THR A 195 -7.63 4.64 17.51
N ARG A 196 -8.74 5.34 17.62
CA ARG A 196 -8.96 6.65 16.99
C ARG A 196 -9.15 7.70 18.06
N CYS A 197 -8.30 8.72 18.03
CA CYS A 197 -8.43 9.88 18.90
C CYS A 197 -8.75 11.12 18.07
N ALA A 198 -9.77 11.87 18.49
CA ALA A 198 -10.10 13.18 17.95
C ALA A 198 -9.69 14.26 18.95
N ARG A 199 -9.11 15.35 18.46
CA ARG A 199 -8.80 16.52 19.27
C ARG A 199 -10.06 17.40 19.39
N ALA A 200 -10.61 17.50 20.59
CA ALA A 200 -11.70 18.42 20.92
C ALA A 200 -11.16 19.51 21.87
N THR A 201 -11.09 20.75 21.37
CA THR A 201 -10.55 21.97 22.02
C THR A 201 -9.19 21.79 22.71
N GLU A 202 -9.15 21.12 23.85
CA GLU A 202 -7.94 20.92 24.67
C GLU A 202 -7.72 19.45 25.09
N LYS A 203 -8.67 18.55 24.80
CA LYS A 203 -8.60 17.13 25.18
C LYS A 203 -8.68 16.22 23.95
N MET A 204 -7.89 15.15 23.97
CA MET A 204 -8.06 14.02 23.04
C MET A 204 -9.15 13.10 23.57
N ASP A 205 -10.18 12.85 22.78
CA ASP A 205 -11.15 11.78 23.04
C ASP A 205 -10.83 10.58 22.16
N CYS A 206 -10.53 9.45 22.78
CA CYS A 206 -10.07 8.25 22.12
C CYS A 206 -11.12 7.14 22.21
N THR A 207 -11.37 6.49 21.09
CA THR A 207 -12.22 5.31 20.99
C THR A 207 -11.41 4.15 20.39
N ASP A 208 -11.50 3.00 21.03
CA ASP A 208 -10.98 1.75 20.50
C ASP A 208 -12.09 1.06 19.70
N GLY A 209 -11.74 0.59 18.51
CA GLY A 209 -12.61 -0.23 17.67
C GLY A 209 -11.89 -1.50 17.24
N ASP A 210 -12.69 -2.55 16.99
CA ASP A 210 -12.20 -3.73 16.31
C ASP A 210 -11.70 -3.35 14.91
N ARG A 211 -10.60 -3.98 14.47
CA ARG A 211 -10.13 -3.82 13.10
C ARG A 211 -11.19 -4.34 12.13
N ARG A 212 -11.69 -3.46 11.25
CA ARG A 212 -12.59 -3.85 10.15
C ARG A 212 -11.80 -3.92 8.85
N ASP A 213 -12.13 -4.89 8.01
CA ASP A 213 -11.57 -5.00 6.67
C ASP A 213 -11.82 -3.70 5.88
N GLY A 214 -10.75 -3.12 5.31
CA GLY A 214 -10.82 -1.95 4.44
C GLY A 214 -10.81 -0.57 5.13
N GLU A 215 -10.75 -0.49 6.47
CA GLU A 215 -10.68 0.80 7.18
C GLU A 215 -9.35 0.95 7.94
N GLU A 216 -8.23 0.98 7.21
CA GLU A 216 -6.88 0.86 7.78
C GLU A 216 -6.08 2.17 7.82
N GLY A 217 -6.78 3.31 7.88
CA GLY A 217 -6.12 4.61 7.81
C GLY A 217 -6.83 5.79 8.49
N PRO A 218 -6.20 6.98 8.44
CA PRO A 218 -6.86 8.23 8.76
C PRO A 218 -7.94 8.54 7.70
N PRO A 219 -9.03 9.24 8.07
CA PRO A 219 -10.01 9.67 7.08
C PRO A 219 -9.38 10.66 6.09
N ALA A 220 -9.80 10.63 4.82
CA ALA A 220 -9.24 11.49 3.77
C ALA A 220 -9.36 13.00 4.10
N SER A 221 -10.38 13.39 4.89
CA SER A 221 -10.56 14.76 5.38
C SER A 221 -9.43 15.26 6.29
N THR A 222 -8.53 14.39 6.73
CA THR A 222 -7.32 14.78 7.48
C THR A 222 -6.21 15.33 6.60
N GLY A 223 -6.33 15.20 5.26
CA GLY A 223 -5.26 15.55 4.33
C GLY A 223 -4.09 14.54 4.29
N LEU A 224 -4.21 13.41 4.98
CA LEU A 224 -3.22 12.34 4.97
C LEU A 224 -3.78 11.10 4.26
N VAL A 225 -2.97 10.44 3.44
CA VAL A 225 -3.36 9.21 2.72
C VAL A 225 -2.58 8.02 3.27
N ALA A 226 -3.29 6.95 3.60
CA ALA A 226 -2.66 5.68 3.99
C ALA A 226 -2.02 4.99 2.76
N PRO A 227 -0.88 4.29 2.92
CA PRO A 227 -0.29 3.51 1.84
C PRO A 227 -1.27 2.53 1.18
N ALA A 228 -2.12 1.86 1.96
CA ALA A 228 -3.14 0.94 1.44
C ALA A 228 -4.12 1.63 0.46
N ALA A 229 -4.55 2.86 0.77
CA ALA A 229 -5.44 3.61 -0.12
C ALA A 229 -4.75 3.99 -1.45
N ILE A 230 -3.43 4.22 -1.43
CA ILE A 230 -2.64 4.46 -2.65
C ILE A 230 -2.53 3.18 -3.48
N LEU A 231 -2.33 2.02 -2.84
CA LEU A 231 -2.31 0.73 -3.54
C LEU A 231 -3.64 0.43 -4.23
N ASP A 232 -4.77 0.63 -3.53
CA ASP A 232 -6.12 0.47 -4.11
C ASP A 232 -6.34 1.39 -5.32
N MET A 233 -5.82 2.62 -5.26
CA MET A 233 -5.89 3.59 -6.37
C MET A 233 -5.01 3.17 -7.56
N LEU A 234 -3.79 2.70 -7.31
CA LEU A 234 -2.90 2.22 -8.36
C LEU A 234 -3.45 0.97 -9.05
N GLU A 235 -4.01 0.02 -8.28
CA GLU A 235 -4.67 -1.18 -8.83
C GLU A 235 -5.89 -0.80 -9.68
N SER A 236 -6.70 0.16 -9.23
CA SER A 236 -7.84 0.67 -9.98
C SER A 236 -7.41 1.36 -11.28
N ALA A 237 -6.30 2.12 -11.25
CA ALA A 237 -5.77 2.79 -12.42
C ALA A 237 -5.19 1.80 -13.44
N ALA A 238 -4.55 0.70 -12.99
CA ALA A 238 -3.94 -0.29 -13.86
C ALA A 238 -4.92 -1.00 -14.82
N ILE A 239 -6.22 -0.99 -14.51
CA ILE A 239 -7.26 -1.61 -15.35
C ILE A 239 -8.00 -0.62 -16.26
N ASP A 240 -7.64 0.67 -16.20
CA ASP A 240 -8.28 1.72 -17.00
C ASP A 240 -7.63 1.83 -18.39
N PRO A 241 -8.38 1.61 -19.48
CA PRO A 241 -7.83 1.68 -20.84
C PRO A 241 -7.50 3.10 -21.31
N ASP A 242 -8.07 4.13 -20.68
CA ASP A 242 -7.94 5.53 -21.10
C ASP A 242 -6.95 6.32 -20.21
N LEU A 243 -6.30 5.62 -19.28
CA LEU A 243 -5.27 6.17 -18.41
C LEU A 243 -4.05 6.65 -19.22
N ALA A 244 -3.62 7.88 -18.94
CA ALA A 244 -2.31 8.40 -19.33
C ALA A 244 -1.38 8.50 -18.12
N VAL A 245 -0.18 7.92 -18.22
CA VAL A 245 0.86 7.96 -17.18
C VAL A 245 2.00 8.88 -17.60
N THR A 246 2.39 9.80 -16.72
CA THR A 246 3.58 10.64 -16.92
C THR A 246 4.57 10.40 -15.80
N PRO A 247 5.68 9.67 -16.04
CA PRO A 247 6.72 9.47 -15.05
C PRO A 247 7.61 10.72 -14.92
N ARG A 248 8.11 10.97 -13.71
CA ARG A 248 9.18 11.94 -13.45
C ARG A 248 10.04 11.51 -12.27
N GLU A 249 11.29 11.94 -12.26
CA GLU A 249 12.20 11.74 -11.14
C GLU A 249 12.41 13.07 -10.40
N THR A 250 12.54 13.03 -9.08
CA THR A 250 12.76 14.22 -8.26
C THR A 250 13.51 13.88 -6.96
N THR A 251 13.81 14.89 -6.16
CA THR A 251 14.30 14.73 -4.79
C THR A 251 13.35 15.46 -3.83
N ILE A 252 12.84 14.75 -2.82
CA ILE A 252 11.91 15.31 -1.81
C ILE A 252 12.47 14.93 -0.43
N ALA A 253 12.59 15.92 0.46
CA ALA A 253 13.21 15.75 1.79
C ALA A 253 14.60 15.07 1.74
N GLY A 254 15.40 15.39 0.71
CA GLY A 254 16.73 14.79 0.52
C GLY A 254 16.72 13.32 0.05
N ARG A 255 15.56 12.76 -0.30
CA ARG A 255 15.39 11.39 -0.81
C ARG A 255 15.07 11.43 -2.30
N HIS A 256 15.73 10.59 -3.09
CA HIS A 256 15.33 10.37 -4.48
C HIS A 256 13.94 9.73 -4.52
N ALA A 257 13.06 10.26 -5.37
CA ALA A 257 11.70 9.79 -5.52
C ALA A 257 11.29 9.71 -6.99
N SER A 258 10.74 8.56 -7.36
CA SER A 258 10.07 8.34 -8.65
C SER A 258 8.61 8.75 -8.49
N CYS A 259 8.13 9.64 -9.34
CA CYS A 259 6.73 10.07 -9.34
C CYS A 259 6.00 9.62 -10.59
N LEU A 260 4.75 9.23 -10.40
CA LEU A 260 3.80 8.98 -11.47
C LEU A 260 2.65 9.96 -11.34
N LYS A 261 2.40 10.72 -12.40
CA LYS A 261 1.16 11.46 -12.57
C LYS A 261 0.23 10.66 -13.47
N LEU A 262 -0.95 10.36 -12.95
CA LEU A 262 -2.00 9.61 -13.62
C LEU A 262 -3.14 10.57 -13.96
N THR A 263 -3.56 10.56 -15.22
CA THR A 263 -4.66 11.40 -15.73
C THR A 263 -5.59 10.60 -16.61
N GLY A 264 -6.87 10.99 -16.67
CA GLY A 264 -7.85 10.31 -17.53
C GLY A 264 -8.40 9.01 -16.94
N VAL A 265 -8.34 8.86 -15.61
CA VAL A 265 -8.94 7.68 -14.94
C VAL A 265 -10.46 7.85 -14.93
N ASP A 266 -11.14 7.16 -15.84
CA ASP A 266 -12.59 7.17 -15.92
C ASP A 266 -13.20 6.33 -14.78
N GLN A 267 -14.34 6.79 -14.26
CA GLN A 267 -15.13 6.12 -13.20
C GLN A 267 -14.47 5.97 -11.82
N SER A 268 -13.28 6.53 -11.56
CA SER A 268 -12.75 6.60 -10.20
C SER A 268 -13.01 7.96 -9.56
N ALA A 269 -13.12 8.00 -8.22
CA ALA A 269 -13.19 9.25 -7.46
C ALA A 269 -11.91 10.10 -7.61
N ALA A 270 -10.86 9.57 -8.23
CA ALA A 270 -9.54 10.17 -8.43
C ALA A 270 -9.19 10.22 -9.93
N SER A 271 -10.00 10.94 -10.71
CA SER A 271 -9.79 11.08 -12.17
C SER A 271 -8.38 11.55 -12.56
N ASN A 272 -7.69 12.21 -11.63
CA ASN A 272 -6.29 12.56 -11.73
C ASN A 272 -5.66 12.48 -10.33
N PHE A 273 -4.49 11.85 -10.23
CA PHE A 273 -3.67 11.93 -9.03
C PHE A 273 -2.20 11.78 -9.38
N GLU A 274 -1.36 12.21 -8.46
CA GLU A 274 0.08 12.08 -8.54
C GLU A 274 0.60 11.46 -7.25
N VAL A 275 1.49 10.49 -7.40
CA VAL A 275 2.19 9.84 -6.29
C VAL A 275 3.68 9.83 -6.56
N CYS A 276 4.46 10.26 -5.58
CA CYS A 276 5.91 10.14 -5.57
C CYS A 276 6.31 9.11 -4.52
N VAL A 277 7.19 8.18 -4.85
CA VAL A 277 7.65 7.13 -3.95
C VAL A 277 9.17 7.15 -3.87
N THR A 278 9.69 7.22 -2.65
CA THR A 278 11.13 7.14 -2.36
C THR A 278 11.72 5.79 -2.77
N VAL A 279 13.05 5.69 -2.87
CA VAL A 279 13.74 4.42 -3.15
C VAL A 279 13.41 3.35 -2.10
N GLU A 280 13.19 3.76 -0.85
CA GLU A 280 12.82 2.90 0.28
C GLU A 280 11.34 2.46 0.26
N GLY A 281 10.53 2.98 -0.67
CA GLY A 281 9.11 2.65 -0.79
C GLY A 281 8.16 3.50 0.02
N THR A 282 8.67 4.45 0.80
CA THR A 282 7.81 5.41 1.52
C THR A 282 7.28 6.45 0.54
N VAL A 283 6.01 6.82 0.68
CA VAL A 283 5.39 7.87 -0.14
C VAL A 283 6.08 9.20 0.16
N ALA A 284 6.67 9.81 -0.85
CA ALA A 284 7.35 11.10 -0.75
C ALA A 284 6.39 12.26 -0.97
N ALA A 285 5.39 12.09 -1.83
CA ALA A 285 4.33 13.07 -2.02
C ALA A 285 3.09 12.40 -2.60
N PHE A 286 1.93 12.99 -2.34
CA PHE A 286 0.68 12.62 -2.97
C PHE A 286 -0.15 13.89 -3.22
N ALA A 287 -0.78 13.97 -4.38
CA ALA A 287 -1.76 14.99 -4.72
C ALA A 287 -2.90 14.37 -5.53
N GLY A 288 -4.14 14.44 -5.05
CA GLY A 288 -5.28 13.83 -5.74
C GLY A 288 -6.56 13.86 -4.90
N MET A 289 -7.58 13.13 -5.34
CA MET A 289 -8.83 12.98 -4.61
C MET A 289 -8.86 11.62 -3.92
N VAL A 290 -9.18 11.58 -2.63
CA VAL A 290 -9.36 10.33 -1.86
C VAL A 290 -10.73 10.39 -1.18
N ALA A 291 -11.58 9.40 -1.46
CA ALA A 291 -12.96 9.36 -0.95
C ALA A 291 -13.72 10.70 -1.12
N GLY A 292 -13.52 11.39 -2.26
CA GLY A 292 -14.17 12.67 -2.57
C GLY A 292 -13.56 13.90 -1.89
N SER A 293 -12.49 13.76 -1.13
CA SER A 293 -11.75 14.88 -0.53
C SER A 293 -10.45 15.15 -1.28
N PRO A 294 -10.10 16.40 -1.60
CA PRO A 294 -8.78 16.72 -2.14
C PRO A 294 -7.74 16.50 -1.04
N VAL A 295 -6.68 15.78 -1.38
CA VAL A 295 -5.58 15.50 -0.47
C VAL A 295 -4.26 15.89 -1.14
N GLU A 296 -3.47 16.67 -0.41
CA GLU A 296 -2.10 17.00 -0.76
C GLU A 296 -1.22 16.77 0.47
N MET A 297 -0.19 15.94 0.32
CA MET A 297 0.82 15.72 1.35
C MET A 297 2.21 15.64 0.71
N THR A 298 3.21 16.26 1.33
CA THR A 298 4.61 16.21 0.88
C THR A 298 5.51 15.88 2.05
N LEU A 299 6.37 14.89 1.89
CA LEU A 299 7.37 14.47 2.87
C LEU A 299 8.31 15.63 3.18
N THR A 300 8.50 15.91 4.46
CA THR A 300 9.43 16.93 4.98
C THR A 300 10.58 16.33 5.77
N ASP A 301 10.37 15.17 6.39
CA ASP A 301 11.40 14.44 7.14
C ASP A 301 11.17 12.93 7.03
N TYR A 302 12.26 12.17 6.96
CA TYR A 302 12.23 10.71 6.96
C TYR A 302 13.40 10.15 7.75
N ARG A 303 13.10 9.20 8.64
CA ARG A 303 14.09 8.47 9.41
C ARG A 303 13.74 7.00 9.52
N THR A 304 14.78 6.17 9.52
CA THR A 304 14.67 4.75 9.86
C THR A 304 14.43 4.58 11.36
N GLY A 305 13.66 3.57 11.74
CA GLY A 305 13.30 3.33 13.14
C GLY A 305 12.06 4.08 13.59
N ILE A 306 11.69 3.85 14.85
CA ILE A 306 10.48 4.37 15.48
C ILE A 306 10.80 4.98 16.85
N ASP A 307 9.91 5.86 17.30
CA ASP A 307 9.83 6.26 18.69
C ASP A 307 8.65 5.52 19.33
N GLU A 308 8.86 4.85 20.46
CA GLU A 308 7.77 4.12 21.15
C GLU A 308 6.64 5.07 21.60
N THR A 309 6.96 6.35 21.81
CA THR A 309 5.97 7.37 22.12
C THR A 309 4.98 7.62 20.98
N ASP A 310 5.34 7.30 19.73
CA ASP A 310 4.43 7.43 18.56
C ASP A 310 3.22 6.49 18.66
N PHE A 311 3.33 5.42 19.45
CA PHE A 311 2.27 4.43 19.66
C PHE A 311 1.57 4.58 21.02
N THR A 312 1.83 5.67 21.74
CA THR A 312 1.20 5.94 23.04
C THR A 312 -0.09 6.72 22.84
N VAL A 313 -1.21 6.15 23.31
CA VAL A 313 -2.48 6.87 23.37
C VAL A 313 -2.34 7.98 24.43
N PRO A 314 -2.59 9.26 24.09
CA PRO A 314 -2.57 10.33 25.08
C PRO A 314 -3.49 9.96 26.23
N SER A 315 -2.93 9.86 27.44
CA SER A 315 -3.72 9.45 28.61
C SER A 315 -4.93 10.35 28.71
N LYS A 316 -6.14 9.77 28.67
CA LYS A 316 -7.36 10.47 29.09
C LYS A 316 -7.06 10.91 30.51
N THR A 317 -6.79 12.20 30.71
CA THR A 317 -6.52 12.77 32.03
C THR A 317 -7.44 12.08 33.00
N ALA A 318 -6.84 11.31 33.93
CA ALA A 318 -7.60 10.62 34.95
C ALA A 318 -8.56 11.67 35.51
N PRO A 319 -9.87 11.39 35.59
CA PRO A 319 -10.80 12.35 36.17
C PRO A 319 -10.15 12.80 37.47
N ASP A 320 -9.97 14.11 37.60
CA ASP A 320 -9.50 14.72 38.83
C ASP A 320 -10.42 14.17 39.91
N ARG A 321 -9.96 13.12 40.61
CA ARG A 321 -10.62 12.66 41.83
C ARG A 321 -10.28 13.80 42.74
N GLY A 322 -11.16 14.81 42.72
CA GLY A 322 -11.16 15.92 43.61
C GLY A 322 -10.82 15.32 44.95
N THR A 323 -9.62 15.66 45.40
CA THR A 323 -9.19 15.29 46.73
C THR A 323 -10.12 16.12 47.60
N THR A 324 -11.26 15.53 47.97
CA THR A 324 -12.02 15.91 49.13
C THR A 324 -11.11 15.60 50.30
N GLY A 325 -10.10 16.44 50.49
CA GLY A 325 -9.26 16.42 51.67
C GLY A 325 -10.20 16.69 52.83
N PRO A 326 -10.27 15.82 53.85
CA PRO A 326 -10.86 16.21 55.11
C PRO A 326 -10.07 17.39 55.63
N GLY A 327 -10.79 18.46 56.01
CA GLY A 327 -10.22 19.75 56.40
C GLY A 327 -9.04 19.60 57.34
N THR A 328 -7.93 20.25 56.98
CA THR A 328 -6.88 20.58 57.94
C THR A 328 -7.02 22.07 58.26
N PRO A 329 -7.21 22.43 59.53
CA PRO A 329 -7.45 23.80 59.94
C PRO A 329 -6.20 24.68 59.77
N ASP A 330 -6.48 25.93 59.46
CA ASP A 330 -5.60 27.08 59.56
C ASP A 330 -4.69 27.03 60.78
N HIS A 331 -3.37 27.05 60.54
CA HIS A 331 -2.45 27.76 61.42
C HIS A 331 -1.38 28.44 60.57
N GLY A 332 -1.43 29.78 60.58
CA GLY A 332 -0.56 30.62 59.78
C GLY A 332 0.88 30.68 60.27
N THR A 333 1.71 31.35 59.46
CA THR A 333 2.69 32.37 59.89
C THR A 333 3.31 32.98 58.61
N PRO A 334 3.35 34.33 58.47
CA PRO A 334 4.05 35.01 57.38
C PRO A 334 5.54 35.18 57.71
N GLY A 335 6.41 34.72 56.82
CA GLY A 335 7.86 34.97 56.85
C GLY A 335 8.31 35.79 55.63
N PRO A 336 9.06 36.89 55.82
CA PRO A 336 9.44 37.77 54.72
C PRO A 336 10.78 37.38 54.08
N GLY A 337 10.85 37.57 52.76
CA GLY A 337 12.05 38.04 52.07
C GLY A 337 12.99 36.97 51.51
N THR A 338 13.18 37.00 50.19
CA THR A 338 14.49 37.25 49.55
C THR A 338 14.25 37.65 48.08
N PRO A 339 14.70 38.83 47.62
CA PRO A 339 14.69 39.20 46.21
C PRO A 339 16.05 38.92 45.54
N GLY A 340 16.04 38.35 44.33
CA GLY A 340 17.18 38.43 43.40
C GLY A 340 17.23 37.31 42.36
N PRO A 341 18.06 37.44 41.30
CA PRO A 341 18.37 38.64 40.51
C PRO A 341 17.83 38.53 39.09
N SER A 342 17.50 39.68 38.51
CA SER A 342 17.10 39.87 37.12
C SER A 342 18.28 39.61 36.17
N HIS A 343 18.20 38.55 35.36
CA HIS A 343 19.11 38.38 34.22
C HIS A 343 18.56 39.11 32.99
N THR A 344 19.14 40.27 32.72
CA THR A 344 19.02 41.03 31.47
C THR A 344 19.80 40.31 30.38
N SER A 345 19.11 39.70 29.41
CA SER A 345 19.77 39.20 28.20
C SER A 345 19.90 40.32 27.16
N PRO A 346 21.10 40.49 26.56
CA PRO A 346 21.35 41.53 25.57
C PRO A 346 20.73 41.21 24.21
N ARG A 347 20.18 42.27 23.64
CA ARG A 347 19.56 42.40 22.32
C ARG A 347 20.64 42.26 21.24
N SER A 348 20.66 41.15 20.49
CA SER A 348 21.58 40.97 19.36
C SER A 348 21.02 41.65 18.11
N ALA A 349 21.82 42.56 17.55
CA ALA A 349 21.55 43.32 16.34
C ALA A 349 21.55 42.41 15.09
N GLY A 350 20.63 42.68 14.17
CA GLY A 350 20.51 41.98 12.88
C GLY A 350 21.52 42.48 11.83
N PRO A 351 21.80 41.67 10.79
CA PRO A 351 22.65 42.09 9.68
C PRO A 351 21.88 42.90 8.63
N THR A 352 22.55 43.96 8.18
CA THR A 352 22.19 44.87 7.08
C THR A 352 22.21 44.15 5.73
N PRO A 353 21.24 44.37 4.82
CA PRO A 353 21.34 43.89 3.45
C PRO A 353 22.31 44.78 2.65
N SER A 354 23.29 44.13 2.00
CA SER A 354 24.12 44.77 0.97
C SER A 354 23.38 44.74 -0.37
N ARG A 355 23.59 45.82 -1.12
CA ARG A 355 22.86 46.24 -2.32
C ARG A 355 23.40 45.61 -3.59
#